data_AF-A0A0C3AFU6-F1
#
_entry.id   AF-A0A0C3AFU6-F1
#
_cell.length_a   1.000
_cell.length_b   1.000
_cell.length_c   1.000
_cell.angle_alpha   90.00
_cell.angle_beta   90.00
_cell.angle_gamma   90.00
#
_symmetry.space_group_name_H-M   'P 1'
#
loop_
_entity.id
_entity.type
_entity.pdbx_description
1 polymer ?
#
loop_
_entity_poly.entity_id
_entity_poly.type
_entity_poly.pdbx_seq_one_letter_code
_entity_poly.pdbx_strand_id
1 'polypeptide(L)'
;MDSLIPVVIASVCRYWRSTILSLPSAWSIINSESVWTYDTAFVYVKTFLERSGPTSVHLHLPYIIDGKLSKEYKSKFFIPIISAASRITCLWISRRYFHGLLQNCFPNITTLSLESTDRDITTSLFKRSNFPALRSLNSGGCTWVSDSSADSPSLPPLKYLSIGKTCGTIWIRVVQEFSTTLKGLAISLSYRRLPQETVHFPLLEYLYIHEFNHPDTCPIQAITPVLNTYEEYLRPRSQGLNYAIVKNVRYLRSFDAHRLASYPSLEIFQLSADDTVLVALAKQLKQREELCPNLRRIEFARALRANPNLIDAAKRMIKFARPHIELVQLIFPPRWSHLPGSGNDLTVRNTTVLGTLTDHLLV
;
A
#
# COMPACT_ATOMS: atom_id res chain seq x y z
N MET A 1 13.90 4.40 -8.12
CA MET A 1 15.15 5.19 -8.14
C MET A 1 16.28 4.22 -7.83
N ASP A 2 17.37 4.22 -8.60
CA ASP A 2 18.45 3.23 -8.44
C ASP A 2 19.17 3.41 -7.10
N SER A 3 19.10 2.41 -6.23
CA SER A 3 19.69 2.43 -4.88
C SER A 3 21.23 2.50 -4.88
N LEU A 4 21.84 2.37 -6.06
CA LEU A 4 23.29 2.42 -6.29
C LEU A 4 23.78 3.77 -6.83
N ILE A 5 22.90 4.78 -7.00
CA ILE A 5 23.30 6.10 -7.52
C ILE A 5 24.55 6.68 -6.81
N PRO A 6 24.66 6.67 -5.46
CA PRO A 6 25.85 7.21 -4.80
C PRO A 6 27.13 6.47 -5.17
N VAL A 7 27.04 5.16 -5.38
CA VAL A 7 28.17 4.31 -5.78
C VAL A 7 28.57 4.60 -7.23
N VAL A 8 27.59 4.73 -8.13
CA VAL A 8 27.83 5.09 -9.54
C VAL A 8 28.50 6.45 -9.63
N ILE A 9 27.97 7.48 -8.95
CA ILE A 9 28.58 8.82 -8.88
C ILE A 9 30.02 8.75 -8.36
N ALA A 10 30.27 7.98 -7.29
CA ALA A 10 31.60 7.82 -6.74
C ALA A 10 32.59 7.13 -7.67
N SER A 11 32.11 6.39 -8.68
CA SER A 11 32.96 5.68 -9.65
C SER A 11 33.42 6.54 -10.81
N VAL A 12 32.76 7.68 -11.08
CA VAL A 12 33.03 8.53 -12.25
C VAL A 12 34.44 9.12 -12.24
N CYS A 13 34.79 9.88 -11.21
CA CYS A 13 36.13 10.46 -11.05
C CYS A 13 36.43 10.78 -9.57
N ARG A 14 37.68 11.16 -9.25
CA ARG A 14 38.10 11.47 -7.87
C ARG A 14 37.31 12.64 -7.26
N TYR A 15 37.04 13.68 -8.05
CA TYR A 15 36.28 14.84 -7.59
C TYR A 15 34.86 14.43 -7.17
N TRP A 16 34.14 13.72 -8.04
CA TRP A 16 32.77 13.26 -7.77
C TRP A 16 32.71 12.30 -6.58
N ARG A 17 33.69 11.40 -6.44
CA ARG A 17 33.86 10.55 -5.26
C ARG A 17 33.98 11.37 -3.97
N SER A 18 34.85 12.38 -3.96
CA SER A 18 35.02 13.25 -2.79
C SER A 18 33.71 13.97 -2.44
N THR A 19 33.06 14.54 -3.46
CA THR A 19 31.79 15.24 -3.30
C THR A 19 30.72 14.35 -2.70
N ILE A 20 30.47 13.16 -3.26
CA ILE A 20 29.39 12.29 -2.79
C ILE A 20 29.68 11.68 -1.40
N LEU A 21 30.96 11.39 -1.09
CA LEU A 21 31.34 10.92 0.25
C LEU A 21 31.18 12.01 1.32
N SER A 22 31.29 13.28 0.93
CA SER A 22 31.06 14.42 1.84
C SER A 22 29.57 14.75 2.08
N LEU A 23 28.65 14.05 1.41
CA LEU A 23 27.20 14.31 1.49
C LEU A 23 26.46 13.14 2.17
N PRO A 24 26.30 13.14 3.51
CA PRO A 24 25.67 12.04 4.25
C PRO A 24 24.24 11.72 3.79
N SER A 25 23.47 12.73 3.37
CA SER A 25 22.11 12.53 2.85
C SER A 25 22.05 11.75 1.55
N ALA A 26 23.14 11.64 0.78
CA ALA A 26 23.17 10.77 -0.38
C ALA A 26 23.12 9.27 0.00
N TRP A 27 23.46 8.94 1.25
CA TRP A 27 23.55 7.57 1.76
C TRP A 27 22.39 7.18 2.68
N SER A 28 21.37 8.04 2.82
CA SER A 28 20.25 7.85 3.75
C SER A 28 19.17 6.89 3.25
N ILE A 29 19.08 6.65 1.94
CA ILE A 29 18.13 5.71 1.34
C ILE A 29 18.87 4.42 1.03
N ILE A 30 18.60 3.39 1.82
CA ILE A 30 19.26 2.10 1.74
C ILE A 30 18.25 1.11 1.21
N ASN A 31 18.31 0.79 -0.09
CA ASN A 31 17.51 -0.28 -0.67
C ASN A 31 18.40 -1.42 -1.14
N SER A 32 18.29 -2.54 -0.43
CA SER A 32 19.09 -3.74 -0.65
C SER A 32 18.36 -4.86 -1.40
N GLU A 33 17.15 -4.63 -1.91
CA GLU A 33 16.39 -5.62 -2.70
C GLU A 33 17.17 -6.16 -3.91
N SER A 34 17.98 -5.32 -4.55
CA SER A 34 18.76 -5.69 -5.74
C SER A 34 20.05 -6.46 -5.42
N VAL A 35 20.34 -6.72 -4.14
CA VAL A 35 21.59 -7.37 -3.71
C VAL A 35 21.32 -8.85 -3.45
N TRP A 36 21.83 -9.69 -4.35
CA TRP A 36 21.51 -11.12 -4.40
C TRP A 36 22.21 -11.99 -3.34
N THR A 37 23.32 -11.52 -2.77
CA THR A 37 24.07 -12.28 -1.76
C THR A 37 24.06 -11.59 -0.41
N TYR A 38 23.99 -12.40 0.64
CA TYR A 38 23.93 -11.93 2.02
C TYR A 38 25.14 -11.06 2.41
N ASP A 39 26.36 -11.53 2.14
CA ASP A 39 27.57 -10.81 2.53
C ASP A 39 27.64 -9.44 1.85
N THR A 40 27.26 -9.37 0.57
CA THR A 40 27.19 -8.10 -0.16
C THR A 40 26.12 -7.20 0.43
N ALA A 41 24.94 -7.72 0.76
CA ALA A 41 23.86 -6.93 1.33
C ALA A 41 24.23 -6.38 2.71
N PHE A 42 24.92 -7.19 3.53
CA PHE A 42 25.45 -6.77 4.82
C PHE A 42 26.47 -5.64 4.67
N VAL A 43 27.48 -5.84 3.83
CA VAL A 43 28.52 -4.82 3.58
C VAL A 43 27.88 -3.54 3.03
N TYR A 44 26.90 -3.67 2.13
CA TYR A 44 26.15 -2.56 1.58
C TYR A 44 25.39 -1.76 2.67
N VAL A 45 24.54 -2.43 3.46
CA VAL A 45 23.76 -1.78 4.53
C VAL A 45 24.69 -1.14 5.56
N LYS A 46 25.72 -1.85 6.01
CA LYS A 46 26.69 -1.33 6.97
C LYS A 46 27.39 -0.08 6.43
N THR A 47 27.91 -0.14 5.21
CA THR A 47 28.64 0.98 4.58
C THR A 47 27.74 2.21 4.43
N PHE A 48 26.48 2.03 4.02
CA PHE A 48 25.54 3.15 3.88
C PHE A 48 25.15 3.73 5.24
N LEU A 49 24.91 2.88 6.25
CA LEU A 49 24.63 3.35 7.61
C LEU A 49 25.79 4.18 8.19
N GLU A 50 27.03 3.76 7.98
CA GLU A 50 28.23 4.49 8.40
C GLU A 50 28.36 5.83 7.66
N ARG A 51 28.20 5.82 6.33
CA ARG A 51 28.33 7.04 5.50
C ARG A 51 27.20 8.04 5.67
N SER A 52 26.00 7.58 6.05
CA SER A 52 24.86 8.46 6.33
C SER A 52 25.05 9.32 7.58
N GLY A 53 26.04 9.02 8.43
CA GLY A 53 26.40 9.83 9.58
C GLY A 53 25.21 10.04 10.53
N PRO A 54 24.88 11.28 10.93
CA PRO A 54 23.74 11.56 11.80
C PRO A 54 22.39 11.66 11.06
N THR A 55 22.37 11.53 9.73
CA THR A 55 21.17 11.73 8.92
C THR A 55 20.11 10.66 9.20
N SER A 56 18.83 11.04 9.09
CA SER A 56 17.72 10.08 9.10
C SER A 56 17.85 9.07 7.96
N VAL A 57 17.41 7.83 8.18
CA VAL A 57 17.60 6.70 7.27
C VAL A 57 16.28 6.04 6.91
N HIS A 58 16.12 5.73 5.63
CA HIS A 58 15.08 4.90 5.05
C HIS A 58 15.70 3.55 4.68
N LEU A 59 15.32 2.49 5.38
CA LEU A 59 15.98 1.19 5.29
C LEU A 59 15.04 0.12 4.74
N HIS A 60 15.34 -0.38 3.55
CA HIS A 60 14.71 -1.55 2.96
C HIS A 60 15.67 -2.74 2.98
N LEU A 61 15.34 -3.74 3.82
CA LEU A 61 16.12 -4.95 4.02
C LEU A 61 15.89 -5.98 2.91
N PRO A 62 16.93 -6.73 2.51
CA PRO A 62 16.90 -7.56 1.32
C PRO A 62 16.05 -8.80 1.58
N TYR A 63 15.44 -9.35 0.53
CA TYR A 63 14.75 -10.62 0.60
C TYR A 63 15.75 -11.79 0.63
N ILE A 64 15.87 -12.47 1.77
CA ILE A 64 16.83 -13.57 1.96
C ILE A 64 16.08 -14.91 1.98
N ILE A 65 16.34 -15.74 0.96
CA ILE A 65 15.70 -17.05 0.77
C ILE A 65 16.32 -18.14 1.67
N ASP A 66 17.59 -17.98 2.06
CA ASP A 66 18.33 -19.06 2.73
C ASP A 66 17.98 -19.21 4.22
N GLY A 67 17.48 -20.39 4.58
CA GLY A 67 17.14 -20.76 5.95
C GLY A 67 18.33 -21.19 6.81
N LYS A 68 19.52 -21.43 6.22
CA LYS A 68 20.68 -21.98 6.95
C LYS A 68 21.47 -20.96 7.77
N LEU A 69 21.25 -19.66 7.58
CA LEU A 69 22.10 -18.60 8.15
C LEU A 69 21.70 -18.11 9.56
N SER A 70 20.83 -18.82 10.29
CA SER A 70 19.97 -18.23 11.34
C SER A 70 20.62 -17.60 12.60
N LYS A 71 21.86 -17.93 12.98
CA LYS A 71 22.47 -17.43 14.23
C LYS A 71 23.50 -16.34 14.01
N GLU A 72 24.48 -16.57 13.14
CA GLU A 72 25.51 -15.60 12.82
C GLU A 72 24.92 -14.35 12.14
N TYR A 73 23.89 -14.56 11.29
CA TYR A 73 23.09 -13.50 10.67
C TYR A 73 22.53 -12.50 11.69
N LYS A 74 21.85 -13.00 12.73
CA LYS A 74 21.22 -12.15 13.75
C LYS A 74 22.25 -11.26 14.42
N SER A 75 23.41 -11.82 14.76
CA SER A 75 24.47 -11.06 15.44
C SER A 75 25.14 -10.05 14.53
N LYS A 76 25.56 -10.43 13.31
CA LYS A 76 26.33 -9.51 12.45
C LYS A 76 25.44 -8.46 11.81
N PHE A 77 24.26 -8.85 11.33
CA PHE A 77 23.40 -7.99 10.52
C PHE A 77 22.57 -7.00 11.36
N PHE A 78 22.04 -7.42 12.51
CA PHE A 78 21.18 -6.54 13.30
C PHE A 78 21.94 -5.53 14.15
N ILE A 79 23.17 -5.83 14.59
CA ILE A 79 23.94 -4.90 15.42
C ILE A 79 24.07 -3.52 14.76
N PRO A 80 24.52 -3.37 13.49
CA PRO A 80 24.60 -2.05 12.86
C PRO A 80 23.25 -1.34 12.74
N ILE A 81 22.16 -2.09 12.50
CA ILE A 81 20.81 -1.55 12.36
C ILE A 81 20.30 -1.04 13.71
N ILE A 82 20.47 -1.83 14.78
CA ILE A 82 20.08 -1.47 16.14
C ILE A 82 20.90 -0.27 16.62
N SER A 83 22.20 -0.24 16.35
CA SER A 83 23.07 0.91 16.65
C SER A 83 22.62 2.19 15.92
N ALA A 84 21.91 2.05 14.80
CA ALA A 84 21.33 3.16 14.04
C ALA A 84 19.83 3.39 14.33
N ALA A 85 19.23 2.70 15.29
CA ALA A 85 17.77 2.68 15.50
C ALA A 85 17.16 4.07 15.71
N SER A 86 17.88 4.98 16.37
CA SER A 86 17.43 6.35 16.59
C SER A 86 17.40 7.20 15.31
N ARG A 87 18.01 6.76 14.21
CA ARG A 87 18.02 7.51 12.94
C ARG A 87 17.07 6.91 11.91
N ILE A 88 16.63 5.67 12.10
CA ILE A 88 15.76 4.99 11.13
C ILE A 88 14.35 5.55 11.26
N THR A 89 13.83 6.14 10.19
CA THR A 89 12.48 6.71 10.10
C THR A 89 11.51 5.83 9.33
N CYS A 90 12.02 5.06 8.37
CA CYS A 90 11.25 4.07 7.64
C CYS A 90 12.00 2.75 7.60
N LEU A 91 11.30 1.66 7.90
CA LEU A 91 11.86 0.32 7.93
C LEU A 91 10.95 -0.62 7.14
N TRP A 92 11.49 -1.21 6.08
CA TRP A 92 10.87 -2.29 5.33
C TRP A 92 11.64 -3.58 5.60
N ILE A 93 10.93 -4.56 6.14
CA ILE A 93 11.50 -5.85 6.52
C ILE A 93 10.83 -6.93 5.71
N SER A 94 11.64 -7.64 4.95
CA SER A 94 11.22 -8.88 4.31
C SER A 94 11.50 -10.09 5.23
N ARG A 95 10.71 -11.16 5.06
CA ARG A 95 10.76 -12.53 5.65
C ARG A 95 11.62 -12.90 6.90
N ARG A 96 11.10 -13.91 7.61
CA ARG A 96 11.72 -14.85 8.60
C ARG A 96 12.48 -14.33 9.84
N TYR A 97 12.98 -13.10 9.92
CA TYR A 97 13.86 -12.69 11.04
C TYR A 97 13.48 -11.40 11.77
N PHE A 98 12.30 -10.82 11.51
CA PHE A 98 11.91 -9.53 12.09
C PHE A 98 11.68 -9.55 13.60
N HIS A 99 11.26 -10.67 14.21
CA HIS A 99 10.90 -10.68 15.64
C HIS A 99 12.02 -10.19 16.56
N GLY A 100 13.26 -10.67 16.34
CA GLY A 100 14.41 -10.24 17.15
C GLY A 100 14.79 -8.78 16.92
N LEU A 101 14.55 -8.26 15.71
CA LEU A 101 14.79 -6.86 15.39
C LEU A 101 13.73 -5.96 16.05
N LEU A 102 12.44 -6.29 15.89
CA LEU A 102 11.30 -5.50 16.38
C LEU A 102 11.14 -5.50 17.92
N GLN A 103 11.85 -6.39 18.62
CA GLN A 103 11.96 -6.34 20.08
C GLN A 103 12.77 -5.13 20.59
N ASN A 104 13.56 -4.50 19.72
CA ASN A 104 14.35 -3.31 20.06
C ASN A 104 13.51 -2.02 19.94
N CYS A 105 13.99 -0.95 20.57
CA CYS A 105 13.36 0.37 20.48
C CYS A 105 13.84 1.12 19.22
N PHE A 106 12.89 1.57 18.41
CA PHE A 106 13.09 2.43 17.26
C PHE A 106 12.27 3.71 17.44
N PRO A 107 12.80 4.70 18.17
CA PRO A 107 12.02 5.83 18.64
C PRO A 107 11.49 6.71 17.50
N ASN A 108 12.18 6.72 16.35
CA ASN A 108 11.90 7.62 15.24
C ASN A 108 11.25 6.93 14.02
N ILE A 109 10.96 5.62 14.09
CA ILE A 109 10.24 4.95 13.00
C ILE A 109 8.82 5.51 12.91
N THR A 110 8.51 6.14 11.78
CA THR A 110 7.16 6.60 11.43
C THR A 110 6.44 5.59 10.54
N THR A 111 7.20 4.80 9.77
CA THR A 111 6.67 3.84 8.80
C THR A 111 7.36 2.50 8.95
N LEU A 112 6.58 1.45 9.20
CA LEU A 112 7.03 0.06 9.26
C LEU A 112 6.29 -0.76 8.21
N SER A 113 7.01 -1.49 7.37
CA SER A 113 6.44 -2.42 6.39
C SER A 113 6.98 -3.82 6.61
N LEU A 114 6.08 -4.80 6.65
CA LEU A 114 6.36 -6.20 6.82
C LEU A 114 5.95 -6.95 5.55
N GLU A 115 6.95 -7.28 4.74
CA GLU A 115 6.80 -8.00 3.48
C GLU A 115 7.15 -9.47 3.71
N SER A 116 6.32 -10.16 4.49
CA SER A 116 6.48 -11.58 4.71
C SER A 116 5.14 -12.27 4.58
N THR A 117 4.97 -13.00 3.47
CA THR A 117 3.96 -14.05 3.40
C THR A 117 4.23 -15.06 4.52
N ASP A 118 3.17 -15.51 5.20
CA ASP A 118 3.16 -16.75 6.00
C ASP A 118 3.79 -16.62 7.40
N ARG A 119 3.71 -15.44 8.02
CA ARG A 119 4.10 -15.25 9.42
C ARG A 119 2.97 -14.68 10.25
N ASP A 120 2.85 -15.27 11.43
CA ASP A 120 1.95 -14.82 12.47
C ASP A 120 2.57 -13.62 13.18
N ILE A 121 1.79 -12.55 13.28
CA ILE A 121 2.12 -11.34 14.03
C ILE A 121 1.03 -11.07 15.06
N THR A 122 1.43 -10.43 16.14
CA THR A 122 0.55 -10.04 17.23
C THR A 122 0.67 -8.55 17.50
N THR A 123 -0.31 -7.95 18.19
CA THR A 123 -0.26 -6.52 18.52
C THR A 123 0.86 -6.21 19.52
N SER A 124 1.26 -7.20 20.34
CA SER A 124 2.42 -7.09 21.23
C SER A 124 3.77 -6.87 20.56
N LEU A 125 3.90 -7.07 19.25
CA LEU A 125 5.10 -6.68 18.50
C LEU A 125 5.21 -5.16 18.29
N PHE A 126 4.10 -4.43 18.38
CA PHE A 126 4.03 -3.01 18.03
C PHE A 126 3.77 -2.13 19.25
N LYS A 127 4.46 -2.42 20.36
CA LYS A 127 4.31 -1.63 21.60
C LYS A 127 4.72 -0.18 21.35
N ARG A 128 3.94 0.76 21.91
CA ARG A 128 4.26 2.21 21.88
C ARG A 128 5.63 2.52 22.49
N SER A 129 6.10 1.74 23.47
CA SER A 129 7.44 1.87 24.03
C SER A 129 8.56 1.62 23.01
N ASN A 130 8.32 0.73 22.05
CA ASN A 130 9.30 0.37 21.03
C ASN A 130 9.18 1.27 19.80
N PHE A 131 7.97 1.72 19.47
CA PHE A 131 7.70 2.52 18.27
C PHE A 131 6.82 3.74 18.58
N PRO A 132 7.27 4.70 19.42
CA PRO A 132 6.45 5.84 19.84
C PRO A 132 6.04 6.76 18.68
N ALA A 133 6.90 6.88 17.66
CA ALA A 133 6.65 7.68 16.48
C ALA A 133 5.86 6.97 15.36
N LEU A 134 5.49 5.69 15.52
CA LEU A 134 4.86 4.91 14.44
C LEU A 134 3.50 5.50 14.07
N ARG A 135 3.31 5.76 12.78
CA ARG A 135 2.06 6.28 12.19
C ARG A 135 1.54 5.43 11.04
N SER A 136 2.42 4.67 10.37
CA SER A 136 2.06 3.82 9.24
C SER A 136 2.58 2.41 9.46
N LEU A 137 1.68 1.43 9.42
CA LEU A 137 2.02 0.01 9.47
C LEU A 137 1.48 -0.68 8.22
N ASN A 138 2.38 -1.26 7.43
CA ASN A 138 2.02 -2.20 6.38
C ASN A 138 2.32 -3.62 6.84
N SER A 139 1.27 -4.41 6.99
CA SER A 139 1.31 -5.82 7.37
C SER A 139 0.61 -6.70 6.31
N GLY A 140 0.52 -6.22 5.07
CA GLY A 140 -0.18 -6.87 3.95
C GLY A 140 0.22 -8.33 3.71
N GLY A 141 1.46 -8.69 4.04
CA GLY A 141 1.95 -10.06 3.90
C GLY A 141 1.63 -10.98 5.08
N CYS A 142 1.32 -10.45 6.26
CA CYS A 142 1.33 -11.18 7.52
C CYS A 142 -0.06 -11.66 7.95
N THR A 143 -0.10 -12.70 8.77
CA THR A 143 -1.32 -13.20 9.40
C THR A 143 -1.39 -12.66 10.83
N TRP A 144 -2.49 -12.02 11.20
CA TRP A 144 -2.68 -11.57 12.59
C TRP A 144 -3.19 -12.72 13.45
N VAL A 145 -2.52 -12.96 14.59
CA VAL A 145 -2.92 -13.95 15.60
C VAL A 145 -3.14 -13.29 16.95
N SER A 146 -3.91 -13.95 17.81
CA SER A 146 -4.22 -13.43 19.15
C SER A 146 -2.97 -13.43 20.01
N ASP A 147 -2.79 -12.37 20.79
CA ASP A 147 -1.82 -12.38 21.87
C ASP A 147 -2.24 -13.40 22.94
N SER A 148 -1.29 -14.20 23.40
CA SER A 148 -1.48 -15.10 24.55
C SER A 148 -1.37 -14.37 25.89
N SER A 149 -0.85 -13.14 25.90
CA SER A 149 -0.70 -12.33 27.11
C SER A 149 -1.99 -11.59 27.45
N ALA A 150 -2.39 -11.65 28.72
CA ALA A 150 -3.51 -10.87 29.25
C ALA A 150 -3.26 -9.34 29.20
N ASP A 151 -1.99 -8.93 29.17
CA ASP A 151 -1.61 -7.52 29.11
C ASP A 151 -1.70 -7.00 27.67
N SER A 152 -2.77 -6.24 27.38
CA SER A 152 -2.88 -5.48 26.14
C SER A 152 -1.88 -4.31 26.17
N PRO A 153 -0.82 -4.32 25.35
CA PRO A 153 0.14 -3.22 25.36
C PRO A 153 -0.49 -1.96 24.80
N SER A 154 -0.07 -0.80 25.29
CA SER A 154 -0.45 0.47 24.66
C SER A 154 0.09 0.51 23.22
N LEU A 155 -0.79 0.60 22.24
CA LEU A 155 -0.41 0.67 20.82
C LEU A 155 -0.16 2.12 20.37
N PRO A 156 0.74 2.36 19.42
CA PRO A 156 0.94 3.69 18.84
C PRO A 156 -0.32 4.13 18.05
N PRO A 157 -0.65 5.44 18.03
CA PRO A 157 -1.81 5.94 17.30
C PRO A 157 -1.55 5.91 15.80
N LEU A 158 -1.88 4.79 15.15
CA LEU A 158 -1.69 4.61 13.72
C LEU A 158 -2.65 5.50 12.92
N LYS A 159 -2.11 6.17 11.91
CA LYS A 159 -2.86 6.91 10.90
C LYS A 159 -3.11 6.06 9.66
N TYR A 160 -2.21 5.12 9.36
CA TYR A 160 -2.28 4.29 8.17
C TYR A 160 -2.01 2.84 8.51
N LEU A 161 -2.88 1.97 8.02
CA LEU A 161 -2.82 0.55 8.27
C LEU A 161 -3.10 -0.20 6.97
N SER A 162 -2.18 -1.08 6.59
CA SER A 162 -2.42 -2.08 5.55
C SER A 162 -2.37 -3.46 6.19
N ILE A 163 -3.40 -4.26 5.95
CA ILE A 163 -3.49 -5.64 6.41
C ILE A 163 -3.88 -6.50 5.21
N GLY A 164 -3.28 -7.68 5.10
CA GLY A 164 -3.62 -8.66 4.07
C GLY A 164 -3.59 -10.07 4.63
N LYS A 165 -3.99 -11.06 3.82
CA LYS A 165 -4.02 -12.48 4.20
C LYS A 165 -4.71 -12.74 5.55
N THR A 166 -5.76 -11.97 5.84
CA THR A 166 -6.50 -11.86 7.11
C THR A 166 -7.31 -13.08 7.60
N CYS A 167 -6.69 -14.01 8.31
CA CYS A 167 -7.33 -15.23 8.82
C CYS A 167 -8.28 -14.98 9.99
N GLY A 168 -9.54 -15.44 9.87
CA GLY A 168 -10.52 -15.34 10.97
C GLY A 168 -10.95 -13.89 11.27
N THR A 169 -11.30 -13.63 12.53
CA THR A 169 -11.83 -12.32 12.99
C THR A 169 -10.79 -11.46 13.72
N ILE A 170 -9.57 -11.97 13.95
CA ILE A 170 -8.55 -11.30 14.77
C ILE A 170 -8.15 -9.95 14.17
N TRP A 171 -7.94 -9.92 12.85
CA TRP A 171 -7.61 -8.69 12.15
C TRP A 171 -8.70 -7.62 12.26
N ILE A 172 -9.99 -8.00 12.38
CA ILE A 172 -11.10 -7.05 12.57
C ILE A 172 -10.91 -6.32 13.90
N ARG A 173 -10.53 -7.04 14.97
CA ARG A 173 -10.22 -6.46 16.28
C ARG A 173 -9.06 -5.48 16.19
N VAL A 174 -7.99 -5.85 15.49
CA VAL A 174 -6.84 -4.96 15.25
C VAL A 174 -7.28 -3.68 14.53
N VAL A 175 -8.12 -3.79 13.50
CA VAL A 175 -8.66 -2.62 12.79
C VAL A 175 -9.53 -1.75 13.73
N GLN A 176 -10.36 -2.37 14.57
CA GLN A 176 -11.20 -1.67 15.55
C GLN A 176 -10.35 -0.89 16.58
N GLU A 177 -9.23 -1.45 17.05
CA GLU A 177 -8.30 -0.79 17.98
C GLU A 177 -7.75 0.53 17.43
N PHE A 178 -7.53 0.63 16.11
CA PHE A 178 -7.03 1.84 15.45
C PHE A 178 -8.12 2.71 14.81
N SER A 179 -9.38 2.28 14.84
CA SER A 179 -10.47 2.86 14.05
C SER A 179 -10.66 4.37 14.23
N THR A 180 -10.40 4.90 15.44
CA THR A 180 -10.54 6.32 15.77
C THR A 180 -9.38 7.20 15.30
N THR A 181 -8.22 6.63 14.96
CA THR A 181 -7.02 7.36 14.54
C THR A 181 -6.69 7.18 13.06
N LEU A 182 -7.26 6.16 12.41
CA LEU A 182 -6.99 5.83 11.02
C LEU A 182 -7.52 6.90 10.06
N LYS A 183 -6.64 7.34 9.17
CA LYS A 183 -6.89 8.15 7.99
C LYS A 183 -6.87 7.34 6.70
N GLY A 184 -6.10 6.26 6.65
CA GLY A 184 -6.10 5.34 5.51
C GLY A 184 -6.04 3.88 5.94
N LEU A 185 -6.82 3.05 5.27
CA LEU A 185 -6.93 1.63 5.54
C LEU A 185 -6.86 0.85 4.21
N ALA A 186 -5.98 -0.13 4.13
CA ALA A 186 -5.88 -1.03 2.99
C ALA A 186 -6.08 -2.48 3.46
N ILE A 187 -7.05 -3.17 2.89
CA ILE A 187 -7.43 -4.53 3.28
C ILE A 187 -7.31 -5.45 2.08
N SER A 188 -6.54 -6.52 2.21
CA SER A 188 -6.47 -7.60 1.22
C SER A 188 -7.07 -8.89 1.78
N LEU A 189 -8.28 -9.23 1.33
CA LEU A 189 -9.12 -10.31 1.82
C LEU A 189 -8.87 -11.62 1.06
N SER A 190 -8.70 -12.73 1.79
CA SER A 190 -8.56 -14.07 1.22
C SER A 190 -9.51 -15.13 1.80
N TYR A 191 -10.62 -14.77 2.46
CA TYR A 191 -11.34 -15.67 3.38
C TYR A 191 -12.75 -16.11 2.98
N ARG A 192 -13.13 -17.21 3.63
CA ARG A 192 -14.46 -17.82 3.67
C ARG A 192 -15.35 -17.07 4.67
N ARG A 193 -16.67 -17.26 4.56
CA ARG A 193 -17.75 -16.63 5.34
C ARG A 193 -17.35 -16.26 6.77
N LEU A 194 -17.24 -14.97 7.04
CA LEU A 194 -17.07 -14.39 8.37
C LEU A 194 -18.36 -13.65 8.75
N PRO A 195 -18.68 -13.55 10.05
CA PRO A 195 -19.72 -12.64 10.51
C PRO A 195 -19.36 -11.22 10.10
N GLN A 196 -20.37 -10.45 9.71
CA GLN A 196 -20.21 -9.04 9.38
C GLN A 196 -20.16 -8.24 10.67
N GLU A 197 -19.10 -7.47 10.87
CA GLU A 197 -18.90 -6.58 12.00
C GLU A 197 -19.01 -5.13 11.54
N THR A 198 -19.69 -4.27 12.31
CA THR A 198 -19.75 -2.84 12.00
C THR A 198 -18.57 -2.13 12.66
N VAL A 199 -17.83 -1.31 11.91
CA VAL A 199 -16.68 -0.56 12.43
C VAL A 199 -16.81 0.92 12.04
N HIS A 200 -16.67 1.81 13.02
CA HIS A 200 -16.77 3.25 12.82
C HIS A 200 -15.39 3.87 12.60
N PHE A 201 -15.21 4.57 11.49
CA PHE A 201 -13.97 5.28 11.18
C PHE A 201 -14.21 6.77 10.98
N PRO A 202 -14.20 7.58 12.06
CA PRO A 202 -14.55 9.00 11.99
C PRO A 202 -13.56 9.84 11.17
N LEU A 203 -12.32 9.38 10.99
CA LEU A 203 -11.23 10.12 10.33
C LEU A 203 -10.76 9.48 9.02
N LEU A 204 -11.39 8.40 8.56
CA LEU A 204 -10.90 7.65 7.40
C LEU A 204 -11.19 8.37 6.09
N GLU A 205 -10.14 8.86 5.46
CA GLU A 205 -10.14 9.60 4.20
C GLU A 205 -9.90 8.67 3.00
N TYR A 206 -9.16 7.57 3.21
CA TYR A 206 -8.76 6.59 2.19
C TYR A 206 -9.12 5.16 2.59
N LEU A 207 -9.75 4.41 1.68
CA LEU A 207 -10.02 2.99 1.85
C LEU A 207 -9.66 2.22 0.57
N TYR A 208 -8.82 1.20 0.72
CA TYR A 208 -8.45 0.25 -0.33
C TYR A 208 -8.92 -1.14 0.05
N ILE A 209 -9.60 -1.83 -0.86
CA ILE A 209 -10.09 -3.19 -0.68
C ILE A 209 -9.66 -4.03 -1.86
N HIS A 210 -8.98 -5.15 -1.58
CA HIS A 210 -8.60 -6.14 -2.58
C HIS A 210 -9.12 -7.50 -2.17
N GLU A 211 -9.93 -8.10 -3.03
CA GLU A 211 -10.61 -9.36 -2.77
C GLU A 211 -10.03 -10.46 -3.68
N PHE A 212 -9.30 -11.41 -3.09
CA PHE A 212 -8.68 -12.51 -3.85
C PHE A 212 -9.65 -13.66 -4.18
N ASN A 213 -10.64 -13.90 -3.31
CA ASN A 213 -11.63 -14.99 -3.39
C ASN A 213 -13.04 -14.39 -3.39
N HIS A 214 -14.08 -15.10 -3.83
CA HIS A 214 -15.47 -14.62 -3.76
C HIS A 214 -16.10 -14.97 -2.40
N PRO A 215 -16.03 -14.13 -1.36
CA PRO A 215 -16.85 -14.35 -0.18
C PRO A 215 -18.31 -14.04 -0.51
N ASP A 216 -19.21 -14.85 0.03
CA ASP A 216 -20.64 -14.55 0.00
C ASP A 216 -20.98 -13.34 0.90
N THR A 217 -20.11 -13.01 1.86
CA THR A 217 -20.35 -11.97 2.87
C THR A 217 -19.14 -11.08 3.10
N CYS A 218 -19.42 -9.81 3.37
CA CYS A 218 -18.40 -8.86 3.80
C CYS A 218 -18.12 -9.00 5.30
N PRO A 219 -16.86 -9.16 5.74
CA PRO A 219 -16.54 -9.22 7.17
C PRO A 219 -16.69 -7.88 7.89
N ILE A 220 -16.64 -6.74 7.19
CA ILE A 220 -16.74 -5.41 7.81
C ILE A 220 -17.77 -4.53 7.10
N GLN A 221 -18.64 -3.89 7.86
CA GLN A 221 -19.42 -2.74 7.42
C GLN A 221 -18.79 -1.47 7.98
N ALA A 222 -18.06 -0.73 7.14
CA ALA A 222 -17.35 0.47 7.55
C ALA A 222 -18.26 1.71 7.50
N ILE A 223 -18.38 2.40 8.64
CA ILE A 223 -19.07 3.70 8.72
C ILE A 223 -18.01 4.79 8.59
N THR A 224 -17.99 5.46 7.44
CA THR A 224 -16.88 6.30 7.00
C THR A 224 -17.34 7.69 6.56
N PRO A 225 -17.71 8.60 7.50
CA PRO A 225 -18.34 9.88 7.16
C PRO A 225 -17.46 10.82 6.34
N VAL A 226 -16.12 10.69 6.43
CA VAL A 226 -15.16 11.56 5.74
C VAL A 226 -14.41 10.86 4.60
N LEU A 227 -14.89 9.70 4.15
CA LEU A 227 -14.25 8.94 3.07
C LEU A 227 -14.30 9.71 1.76
N ASN A 228 -13.12 9.96 1.20
CA ASN A 228 -12.95 10.77 0.01
C ASN A 228 -12.40 9.95 -1.17
N THR A 229 -11.49 9.02 -0.87
CA THR A 229 -10.84 8.17 -1.86
C THR A 229 -11.13 6.71 -1.56
N TYR A 230 -11.63 5.99 -2.56
CA TYR A 230 -11.96 4.58 -2.46
C TYR A 230 -11.34 3.80 -3.63
N GLU A 231 -10.65 2.72 -3.32
CA GLU A 231 -10.07 1.81 -4.30
C GLU A 231 -10.62 0.41 -4.05
N GLU A 232 -11.19 -0.21 -5.08
CA GLU A 232 -11.71 -1.57 -4.99
C GLU A 232 -11.17 -2.45 -6.11
N TYR A 233 -10.55 -3.56 -5.72
CA TYR A 233 -10.02 -4.59 -6.58
C TYR A 233 -10.85 -5.84 -6.32
N LEU A 234 -12.08 -5.84 -6.82
CA LEU A 234 -13.03 -6.93 -6.68
C LEU A 234 -13.02 -7.78 -7.95
N ARG A 235 -13.31 -9.07 -7.81
CA ARG A 235 -13.51 -9.92 -8.99
C ARG A 235 -14.78 -9.50 -9.74
N PRO A 236 -14.83 -9.68 -11.08
CA PRO A 236 -16.05 -9.49 -11.84
C PRO A 236 -17.20 -10.31 -11.22
N ARG A 237 -18.38 -9.70 -11.08
CA ARG A 237 -19.61 -10.29 -10.53
C ARG A 237 -19.66 -10.48 -9.00
N SER A 238 -18.66 -10.03 -8.23
CA SER A 238 -18.89 -9.87 -6.79
C SER A 238 -20.07 -8.90 -6.64
N GLN A 239 -21.16 -9.37 -6.02
CA GLN A 239 -22.33 -8.53 -5.76
C GLN A 239 -21.86 -7.43 -4.82
N GLY A 240 -21.38 -6.32 -5.40
CA GLY A 240 -20.56 -5.33 -4.71
C GLY A 240 -20.99 -5.16 -3.26
N LEU A 241 -20.09 -5.59 -2.42
CA LEU A 241 -20.35 -5.69 -1.02
C LEU A 241 -20.39 -4.24 -0.50
N ASN A 242 -21.36 -3.95 0.36
CA ASN A 242 -21.47 -2.63 1.00
C ASN A 242 -20.37 -2.51 2.08
N TYR A 243 -19.11 -2.55 1.64
CA TYR A 243 -17.92 -2.48 2.49
C TYR A 243 -17.90 -1.18 3.29
N ALA A 244 -18.36 -0.09 2.70
CA ALA A 244 -18.34 1.23 3.31
C ALA A 244 -19.51 2.11 2.86
N ILE A 245 -19.76 3.17 3.62
CA ILE A 245 -20.63 4.27 3.20
C ILE A 245 -19.84 5.18 2.25
N VAL A 246 -20.11 5.07 0.96
CA VAL A 246 -19.32 5.71 -0.12
C VAL A 246 -19.92 7.00 -0.69
N LYS A 247 -20.95 7.56 -0.06
CA LYS A 247 -21.69 8.73 -0.58
C LYS A 247 -20.81 9.96 -0.83
N ASN A 248 -19.74 10.12 -0.04
CA ASN A 248 -18.84 11.28 -0.08
C ASN A 248 -17.57 11.03 -0.91
N VAL A 249 -17.42 9.85 -1.53
CA VAL A 249 -16.26 9.51 -2.34
C VAL A 249 -16.20 10.39 -3.58
N ARG A 250 -15.09 11.12 -3.74
CA ARG A 250 -14.80 11.96 -4.92
C ARG A 250 -13.82 11.29 -5.88
N TYR A 251 -13.01 10.35 -5.38
CA TYR A 251 -11.99 9.64 -6.15
C TYR A 251 -12.21 8.13 -6.04
N LEU A 252 -12.55 7.49 -7.16
CA LEU A 252 -12.79 6.06 -7.22
C LEU A 252 -11.79 5.38 -8.16
N ARG A 253 -11.18 4.28 -7.72
CA ARG A 253 -10.53 3.30 -8.60
C ARG A 253 -11.26 1.97 -8.51
N SER A 254 -11.69 1.43 -9.64
CA SER A 254 -12.38 0.14 -9.70
C SER A 254 -12.11 -0.61 -11.00
N PHE A 255 -12.43 -1.90 -11.02
CA PHE A 255 -12.48 -2.76 -12.21
C PHE A 255 -13.89 -2.83 -12.80
N ASP A 256 -14.87 -2.28 -12.10
CA ASP A 256 -16.28 -2.37 -12.43
C ASP A 256 -16.91 -0.96 -12.50
N ALA A 257 -17.89 -0.81 -13.40
CA ALA A 257 -18.69 0.39 -13.57
C ALA A 257 -20.16 0.24 -13.12
N HIS A 258 -20.59 -0.91 -12.61
CA HIS A 258 -22.01 -1.24 -12.37
C HIS A 258 -22.69 -0.44 -11.24
N ARG A 259 -22.01 0.51 -10.58
CA ARG A 259 -22.46 1.09 -9.30
C ARG A 259 -22.32 2.60 -9.16
N LEU A 260 -22.23 3.34 -10.26
CA LEU A 260 -22.09 4.80 -10.22
C LEU A 260 -23.18 5.50 -9.38
N ALA A 261 -24.39 4.94 -9.31
CA ALA A 261 -25.46 5.48 -8.47
C ALA A 261 -25.10 5.55 -6.97
N SER A 262 -24.15 4.73 -6.51
CA SER A 262 -23.69 4.72 -5.12
C SER A 262 -22.72 5.86 -4.80
N TYR A 263 -22.19 6.53 -5.83
CA TYR A 263 -21.14 7.54 -5.73
C TYR A 263 -21.61 8.91 -6.25
N PRO A 264 -22.63 9.53 -5.62
CA PRO A 264 -23.19 10.79 -6.12
C PRO A 264 -22.19 11.95 -6.15
N SER A 265 -21.14 11.90 -5.32
CA SER A 265 -20.10 12.94 -5.21
C SER A 265 -18.88 12.71 -6.10
N LEU A 266 -18.91 11.70 -6.99
CA LEU A 266 -17.74 11.27 -7.75
C LEU A 266 -17.24 12.35 -8.72
N GLU A 267 -15.94 12.64 -8.70
CA GLU A 267 -15.29 13.61 -9.59
C GLU A 267 -14.31 12.96 -10.57
N ILE A 268 -13.50 12.01 -10.07
CA ILE A 268 -12.50 11.29 -10.86
C ILE A 268 -12.76 9.80 -10.72
N PHE A 269 -12.92 9.14 -11.86
CA PHE A 269 -13.07 7.70 -11.93
C PHE A 269 -11.92 7.06 -12.71
N GLN A 270 -11.16 6.20 -12.03
CA GLN A 270 -10.08 5.40 -12.61
C GLN A 270 -10.57 3.96 -12.83
N LEU A 271 -10.71 3.56 -14.08
CA LEU A 271 -11.33 2.30 -14.47
C LEU A 271 -10.31 1.36 -15.10
N SER A 272 -9.90 0.33 -14.36
CA SER A 272 -9.07 -0.75 -14.89
C SER A 272 -9.95 -1.85 -15.45
N ALA A 273 -10.54 -1.64 -16.63
CA ALA A 273 -11.52 -2.58 -17.17
C ALA A 273 -11.37 -2.82 -18.67
N ASP A 274 -12.04 -3.88 -19.15
CA ASP A 274 -12.12 -4.17 -20.58
C ASP A 274 -13.07 -3.20 -21.30
N ASP A 275 -13.14 -3.35 -22.63
CA ASP A 275 -14.01 -2.56 -23.49
C ASP A 275 -15.50 -2.75 -23.17
N THR A 276 -15.92 -3.91 -22.69
CA THR A 276 -17.33 -4.18 -22.33
C THR A 276 -17.77 -3.34 -21.13
N VAL A 277 -16.91 -3.20 -20.11
CA VAL A 277 -17.20 -2.37 -18.93
C VAL A 277 -17.25 -0.89 -19.31
N LEU A 278 -16.36 -0.42 -20.20
CA LEU A 278 -16.41 0.96 -20.68
C LEU A 278 -17.70 1.24 -21.49
N VAL A 279 -18.15 0.28 -22.31
CA VAL A 279 -19.44 0.38 -23.01
C VAL A 279 -20.61 0.40 -22.02
N ALA A 280 -20.58 -0.43 -20.97
CA ALA A 280 -21.60 -0.46 -19.94
C ALA A 280 -21.66 0.88 -19.16
N LEU A 281 -20.50 1.44 -18.81
CA LEU A 281 -20.37 2.78 -18.22
C LEU A 281 -21.01 3.85 -19.11
N ALA A 282 -20.65 3.86 -20.39
CA ALA A 282 -21.15 4.82 -21.35
C ALA A 282 -22.69 4.75 -21.51
N LYS A 283 -23.27 3.54 -21.45
CA LYS A 283 -24.73 3.34 -21.49
C LYS A 283 -25.39 3.92 -20.24
N GLN A 284 -24.85 3.66 -19.05
CA GLN A 284 -25.39 4.19 -17.79
C GLN A 284 -25.40 5.73 -17.79
N LEU A 285 -24.29 6.37 -18.15
CA LEU A 285 -24.19 7.84 -18.21
C LEU A 285 -25.14 8.44 -19.25
N LYS A 286 -25.37 7.76 -20.38
CA LYS A 286 -26.34 8.19 -21.40
C LYS A 286 -27.78 8.10 -20.92
N GLN A 287 -28.13 7.02 -20.21
CA GLN A 287 -29.52 6.74 -19.83
C GLN A 287 -29.99 7.56 -18.63
N ARG A 288 -29.07 7.99 -17.77
CA ARG A 288 -29.39 8.59 -16.47
C ARG A 288 -28.62 9.88 -16.29
N GLU A 289 -29.30 11.01 -16.46
CA GLU A 289 -28.69 12.34 -16.39
C GLU A 289 -28.15 12.65 -14.99
N GLU A 290 -28.85 12.16 -13.97
CA GLU A 290 -28.60 12.40 -12.55
C GLU A 290 -27.39 11.64 -11.97
N LEU A 291 -26.81 10.70 -12.73
CA LEU A 291 -25.66 9.93 -12.26
C LEU A 291 -24.38 10.76 -12.23
N CYS A 292 -23.77 10.84 -11.04
CA CYS A 292 -22.47 11.48 -10.80
C CYS A 292 -22.36 12.87 -11.45
N PRO A 293 -23.18 13.85 -11.04
CA PRO A 293 -23.24 15.17 -11.68
C PRO A 293 -21.91 15.94 -11.66
N ASN A 294 -21.02 15.60 -10.72
CA ASN A 294 -19.70 16.22 -10.56
C ASN A 294 -18.58 15.47 -11.29
N LEU A 295 -18.90 14.37 -11.99
CA LEU A 295 -17.90 13.57 -12.69
C LEU A 295 -17.29 14.41 -13.80
N ARG A 296 -16.00 14.70 -13.69
CA ARG A 296 -15.27 15.56 -14.63
C ARG A 296 -14.18 14.83 -15.38
N ARG A 297 -13.72 13.67 -14.88
CA ARG A 297 -12.61 12.94 -15.49
C ARG A 297 -12.78 11.43 -15.33
N ILE A 298 -12.59 10.72 -16.43
CA ILE A 298 -12.50 9.26 -16.46
C ILE A 298 -11.13 8.90 -17.03
N GLU A 299 -10.31 8.23 -16.21
CA GLU A 299 -9.08 7.59 -16.68
C GLU A 299 -9.36 6.10 -16.85
N PHE A 300 -8.91 5.50 -17.94
CA PHE A 300 -9.07 4.07 -18.14
C PHE A 300 -7.85 3.45 -18.80
N ALA A 301 -7.46 2.27 -18.33
CA ALA A 301 -6.37 1.51 -18.92
C ALA A 301 -6.90 0.61 -20.03
N ARG A 302 -6.26 0.66 -21.19
CA ARG A 302 -6.63 -0.23 -22.30
C ARG A 302 -6.05 -1.63 -22.05
N ALA A 303 -6.92 -2.62 -21.92
CA ALA A 303 -6.49 -4.02 -21.93
C ALA A 303 -5.85 -4.38 -23.28
N LEU A 304 -4.83 -5.24 -23.28
CA LEU A 304 -4.07 -5.63 -24.49
C LEU A 304 -4.97 -6.18 -25.61
N ARG A 305 -6.08 -6.84 -25.25
CA ARG A 305 -7.03 -7.45 -26.19
C ARG A 305 -8.28 -6.62 -26.46
N ALA A 306 -8.33 -5.37 -26.00
CA ALA A 306 -9.53 -4.54 -26.13
C ALA A 306 -9.77 -4.12 -27.58
N ASN A 307 -11.03 -4.21 -28.03
CA ASN A 307 -11.46 -3.82 -29.36
C ASN A 307 -11.46 -2.28 -29.48
N PRO A 308 -10.60 -1.69 -30.33
CA PRO A 308 -10.50 -0.24 -30.46
C PRO A 308 -11.81 0.40 -30.91
N ASN A 309 -12.59 -0.28 -31.76
CA ASN A 309 -13.85 0.24 -32.26
C ASN A 309 -14.90 0.37 -31.14
N LEU A 310 -14.92 -0.57 -30.19
CA LEU A 310 -15.81 -0.51 -29.03
C LEU A 310 -15.40 0.61 -28.08
N ILE A 311 -14.10 0.77 -27.84
CA ILE A 311 -13.56 1.88 -27.03
C ILE A 311 -13.97 3.22 -27.64
N ASP A 312 -13.76 3.41 -28.94
CA ASP A 312 -14.07 4.68 -29.60
C ASP A 312 -15.58 4.94 -29.66
N ALA A 313 -16.40 3.91 -29.85
CA ALA A 313 -17.85 4.02 -29.73
C ALA A 313 -18.28 4.44 -28.32
N ALA A 314 -17.70 3.83 -27.27
CA ALA A 314 -17.99 4.19 -25.88
C ALA A 314 -17.57 5.62 -25.56
N LYS A 315 -16.37 6.05 -25.99
CA LYS A 315 -15.90 7.45 -25.84
C LYS A 315 -16.86 8.44 -26.49
N ARG A 316 -17.28 8.18 -27.74
CA ARG A 316 -18.25 9.04 -28.45
C ARG A 316 -19.57 9.12 -27.69
N MET A 317 -20.05 7.99 -27.16
CA MET A 317 -21.29 7.94 -26.38
C MET A 317 -21.17 8.72 -25.06
N ILE A 318 -20.07 8.60 -24.33
CA ILE A 318 -19.81 9.38 -23.11
C ILE A 318 -19.75 10.86 -23.45
N LYS A 319 -18.99 11.26 -24.47
CA LYS A 319 -18.86 12.67 -24.88
C LYS A 319 -20.17 13.27 -25.35
N PHE A 320 -21.00 12.50 -26.05
CA PHE A 320 -22.35 12.94 -26.43
C PHE A 320 -23.24 13.15 -25.21
N ALA A 321 -23.24 12.21 -24.26
CA ALA A 321 -24.06 12.29 -23.04
C ALA A 321 -23.56 13.34 -22.04
N ARG A 322 -22.24 13.55 -21.97
CA ARG A 322 -21.54 14.38 -20.99
C ARG A 322 -20.31 15.05 -21.62
N PRO A 323 -20.49 16.15 -22.38
CA PRO A 323 -19.40 16.80 -23.10
C PRO A 323 -18.25 17.28 -22.20
N HIS A 324 -18.55 17.63 -20.95
CA HIS A 324 -17.62 18.14 -19.94
C HIS A 324 -16.66 17.09 -19.38
N ILE A 325 -16.95 15.79 -19.50
CA ILE A 325 -16.08 14.74 -18.94
C ILE A 325 -14.81 14.60 -19.76
N GLU A 326 -13.65 14.83 -19.17
CA GLU A 326 -12.34 14.49 -19.73
C GLU A 326 -12.15 12.97 -19.78
N LEU A 327 -11.76 12.44 -20.95
CA LEU A 327 -11.47 11.01 -21.13
C LEU A 327 -9.98 10.84 -21.35
N VAL A 328 -9.30 10.16 -20.42
CA VAL A 328 -7.87 9.90 -20.48
C VAL A 328 -7.64 8.41 -20.65
N GLN A 329 -7.12 8.02 -21.81
CA GLN A 329 -6.71 6.65 -22.07
C GLN A 329 -5.26 6.46 -21.65
N LEU A 330 -5.00 5.51 -20.76
CA LEU A 330 -3.65 5.16 -20.32
C LEU A 330 -3.04 4.11 -21.25
N ILE A 331 -1.78 4.33 -21.64
CA ILE A 331 -0.98 3.41 -22.44
C ILE A 331 -0.27 2.42 -21.50
N PHE A 332 -0.14 1.17 -21.92
CA PHE A 332 0.48 0.12 -21.12
C PHE A 332 2.01 0.35 -20.95
N PRO A 333 2.58 0.10 -19.75
CA PRO A 333 1.89 -0.18 -18.49
C PRO A 333 1.19 1.09 -17.96
N PRO A 334 -0.07 0.98 -17.49
CA PRO A 334 -0.85 2.15 -17.13
C PRO A 334 -0.23 2.88 -15.95
N ARG A 335 0.17 4.13 -16.18
CA ARG A 335 0.57 5.05 -15.11
C ARG A 335 -0.65 5.84 -14.66
N TRP A 336 -1.38 5.26 -13.72
CA TRP A 336 -2.50 5.93 -13.06
C TRP A 336 -2.05 7.22 -12.39
N SER A 337 -2.87 8.26 -12.45
CA SER A 337 -2.64 9.40 -11.57
C SER A 337 -2.80 8.97 -10.11
N HIS A 338 -2.01 9.57 -9.22
CA HIS A 338 -2.11 9.29 -7.79
C HIS A 338 -3.46 9.81 -7.28
N LEU A 339 -4.21 8.95 -6.58
CA LEU A 339 -5.41 9.38 -5.90
C LEU A 339 -5.05 10.04 -4.57
N PRO A 340 -5.70 11.15 -4.20
CA PRO A 340 -5.41 11.84 -2.94
C PRO A 340 -5.55 10.93 -1.72
N GLY A 341 -4.55 10.95 -0.85
CA GLY A 341 -4.54 10.16 0.38
C GLY A 341 -4.26 8.67 0.17
N SER A 342 -4.05 8.22 -1.08
CA SER A 342 -3.64 6.84 -1.34
C SER A 342 -2.31 6.52 -0.67
N GLY A 343 -2.06 5.23 -0.39
CA GLY A 343 -0.79 4.79 0.21
C GLY A 343 0.45 5.26 -0.56
N ASN A 344 0.29 5.54 -1.86
CA ASN A 344 1.32 6.15 -2.69
C ASN A 344 1.64 7.59 -2.27
N ASP A 345 0.72 8.42 -1.80
CA ASP A 345 1.07 9.76 -1.29
C ASP A 345 1.97 9.69 -0.04
N LEU A 346 1.89 8.58 0.70
CA LEU A 346 2.66 8.33 1.90
C LEU A 346 4.04 7.73 1.61
N THR A 347 4.14 6.92 0.55
CA THR A 347 5.40 6.29 0.13
C THR A 347 6.16 7.09 -0.93
N VAL A 348 5.49 7.87 -1.78
CA VAL A 348 6.09 8.69 -2.84
C VAL A 348 6.92 9.85 -2.29
N ARG A 349 6.73 10.25 -1.02
CA ARG A 349 7.70 11.13 -0.37
C ARG A 349 9.04 10.45 -0.04
N ASN A 350 9.19 9.12 -0.15
CA ASN A 350 10.46 8.44 0.14
C ASN A 350 10.89 7.25 -0.75
N THR A 351 10.04 6.59 -1.54
CA THR A 351 10.49 5.50 -2.45
C THR A 351 9.35 5.03 -3.37
N THR A 352 9.43 5.37 -4.66
CA THR A 352 8.59 4.80 -5.72
C THR A 352 9.02 3.35 -6.02
N VAL A 353 8.44 2.36 -5.32
CA VAL A 353 8.62 0.92 -5.65
C VAL A 353 7.33 0.07 -5.53
N LEU A 354 6.18 0.59 -5.08
CA LEU A 354 4.96 -0.24 -4.95
C LEU A 354 4.21 -0.55 -6.27
N GLY A 355 4.86 -0.45 -7.43
CA GLY A 355 4.28 -0.80 -8.73
C GLY A 355 4.23 -2.29 -9.06
N THR A 356 4.89 -3.17 -8.28
CA THR A 356 5.17 -4.56 -8.71
C THR A 356 4.23 -5.63 -8.14
N LEU A 357 3.33 -5.31 -7.20
CA LEU A 357 2.38 -6.31 -6.70
C LEU A 357 1.17 -6.55 -7.63
N THR A 358 0.91 -5.66 -8.59
CA THR A 358 -0.13 -5.85 -9.62
C THR A 358 0.38 -6.58 -10.87
N ASP A 359 1.69 -6.64 -11.11
CA ASP A 359 2.25 -7.17 -12.37
C ASP A 359 2.47 -8.70 -12.37
N HIS A 360 2.30 -9.37 -11.24
CA HIS A 360 2.48 -10.83 -11.13
C HIS A 360 1.19 -11.65 -11.29
N LEU A 361 0.07 -11.05 -11.69
CA LEU A 361 -1.22 -11.76 -11.87
C LEU A 361 -1.83 -11.65 -13.28
N LEU A 362 -1.03 -11.23 -14.27
CA LEU A 362 -1.40 -11.30 -15.69
C LEU A 362 -0.41 -12.20 -16.45
N VAL A 363 -0.44 -13.50 -16.15
CA VAL A 363 0.02 -14.58 -17.04
C VAL A 363 -1.11 -15.58 -17.19
#